data_AF-A0A7R7ZRC8-F1
#
_entry.id   AF-A0A7R7ZRC8-F1
#
_cell.length_a   1.000
_cell.length_b   1.000
_cell.length_c   1.000
_cell.angle_alpha   90.00
_cell.angle_beta   90.00
_cell.angle_gamma   90.00
#
_symmetry.space_group_name_H-M   'P 1'
#
loop_
_entity.id
_entity.type
_entity.pdbx_description
1 polymer ?
#
loop_
_entity_poly.entity_id
_entity_poly.type
_entity_poly.pdbx_seq_one_letter_code
_entity_poly.pdbx_strand_id
1 'polypeptide(L)'
;MLRYWEEHQGALNRQSRQPARQTFIQQTKSSLERLAEMQQQMHERMLEARMYDQMDALEEKQERREERNERRRMEQERREHELAHARLMYMPPHYAAMPYSHGQSPRPMMPISGQYPAAQYPRAPITPQAASRASQKRRSSPIDETTDEYELLESFFYWKNVNTPNPRQKEKWNQVKEIVFQNDWTIQDLKDMEDDASPMYQRAIKAGISDGFTRLIQRELQAFKRDVRRQKEAHEEELQAIATLGQLGHQTDIEGSEFMRYT
;
A
#
# COMPACT_ATOMS: atom_id res chain seq x y z
N MET A 1 9.99 48.09 58.46
CA MET A 1 9.06 47.15 57.80
C MET A 1 9.37 45.70 58.18
N LEU A 2 9.34 45.36 59.48
CA LEU A 2 9.58 44.00 60.00
C LEU A 2 8.51 43.57 61.02
N ARG A 3 7.44 44.37 61.17
CA ARG A 3 6.36 44.14 62.15
C ARG A 3 5.00 43.81 61.53
N TYR A 4 4.88 43.79 60.20
CA TYR A 4 3.60 43.48 59.53
C TYR A 4 3.41 41.97 59.27
N TRP A 5 4.44 41.16 59.43
CA TRP A 5 4.39 39.72 59.11
C TRP A 5 3.98 38.83 60.29
N GLU A 6 4.01 39.35 61.52
CA GLU A 6 3.77 38.57 62.75
C GLU A 6 2.29 38.62 63.20
N GLU A 7 1.52 39.60 62.72
CA GLU A 7 0.16 39.86 63.21
C GLU A 7 -0.93 39.10 62.43
N HIS A 8 -0.60 38.42 61.33
CA HIS A 8 -1.59 37.74 60.45
C HIS A 8 -1.40 36.24 60.29
N GLN A 9 -0.35 35.66 60.89
CA GLN A 9 -0.15 34.21 60.88
C GLN A 9 -0.33 33.73 62.32
N GLY A 10 -1.57 33.33 62.65
CA GLY A 10 -1.88 32.70 63.93
C GLY A 10 -0.91 31.55 64.26
N ALA A 11 -0.74 31.28 65.56
CA ALA A 11 0.25 30.36 66.11
C ALA A 11 0.46 29.12 65.22
N LEU A 12 1.66 29.01 64.62
CA LEU A 12 2.14 27.83 63.92
C LEU A 12 2.28 26.68 64.93
N ASN A 13 1.15 26.04 65.23
CA ASN A 13 1.09 24.85 66.06
C ASN A 13 1.89 23.74 65.36
N ARG A 14 3.01 23.36 65.98
CA ARG A 14 3.95 22.31 65.55
C ARG A 14 3.34 20.90 65.46
N GLN A 15 2.02 20.77 65.55
CA GLN A 15 1.28 19.50 65.59
C GLN A 15 0.68 19.07 64.24
N SER A 16 0.76 19.89 63.18
CA SER A 16 0.19 19.55 61.85
C SER A 16 1.06 18.65 60.97
N ARG A 17 2.18 18.12 61.47
CA ARG A 17 3.09 17.21 60.74
C ARG A 17 2.94 15.73 61.13
N GLN A 18 1.72 15.26 61.37
CA GLN A 18 1.47 13.81 61.31
C GLN A 18 0.73 13.50 60.01
N PRO A 19 1.27 12.61 59.14
CA PRO A 19 0.48 12.12 58.02
C PRO A 19 -0.77 11.48 58.60
N ALA A 20 -1.94 11.98 58.22
CA ALA A 20 -3.21 11.41 58.64
C ALA A 20 -3.13 9.90 58.37
N ARG A 21 -3.06 9.09 59.43
CA ARG A 21 -3.10 7.64 59.33
C ARG A 21 -4.45 7.31 58.69
N GLN A 22 -4.45 7.10 57.37
CA GLN A 22 -5.60 6.53 56.68
C GLN A 22 -5.99 5.28 57.46
N THR A 23 -7.18 5.31 58.04
CA THR A 23 -7.68 4.19 58.80
C THR A 23 -7.74 2.99 57.87
N PHE A 24 -7.50 1.78 58.39
CA PHE A 24 -7.54 0.53 57.63
C PHE A 24 -8.79 0.40 56.75
N ILE A 25 -9.91 1.00 57.19
CA ILE A 25 -11.19 1.09 56.49
C ILE A 25 -11.14 1.96 55.22
N GLN A 26 -10.36 3.06 55.19
CA GLN A 26 -10.18 3.87 53.98
C GLN A 26 -9.26 3.18 52.97
N GLN A 27 -8.23 2.46 53.44
CA GLN A 27 -7.34 1.70 52.57
C GLN A 27 -8.08 0.55 51.86
N THR A 28 -8.96 -0.16 52.56
CA THR A 28 -9.77 -1.24 51.95
C THR A 28 -10.84 -0.70 51.00
N LYS A 29 -11.43 0.47 51.24
CA LYS A 29 -12.35 1.08 50.28
C LYS A 29 -11.65 1.49 48.99
N SER A 30 -10.48 2.12 49.09
CA SER A 30 -9.69 2.54 47.92
C SER A 30 -9.18 1.36 47.09
N SER A 31 -8.81 0.24 47.73
CA SER A 31 -8.40 -0.97 46.99
C SER A 31 -9.55 -1.65 46.26
N LEU A 32 -10.75 -1.65 46.86
CA LEU A 32 -11.95 -2.22 46.26
C LEU A 32 -12.47 -1.39 45.08
N GLU A 33 -12.39 -0.06 45.19
CA GLU A 33 -12.73 0.87 44.11
C GLU A 33 -11.78 0.70 42.90
N ARG A 34 -10.46 0.61 43.13
CA ARG A 34 -9.51 0.28 42.05
C ARG A 34 -9.77 -1.06 41.40
N LEU A 35 -10.18 -2.07 42.18
CA LEU A 35 -10.50 -3.39 41.63
C LEU A 35 -11.74 -3.31 40.73
N ALA A 36 -12.76 -2.55 41.13
CA ALA A 36 -13.97 -2.33 40.35
C ALA A 36 -13.68 -1.55 39.05
N GLU A 37 -12.88 -0.48 39.12
CA GLU A 37 -12.44 0.28 37.94
C GLU A 37 -11.65 -0.60 36.97
N MET A 38 -10.72 -1.42 37.47
CA MET A 38 -9.95 -2.34 36.64
C MET A 38 -10.83 -3.39 35.98
N GLN A 39 -11.84 -3.92 36.70
CA GLN A 39 -12.80 -4.86 36.13
C GLN A 39 -13.65 -4.20 35.04
N GLN A 40 -14.06 -2.94 35.24
CA GLN A 40 -14.81 -2.16 34.25
C GLN A 40 -13.96 -1.88 33.00
N GLN A 41 -12.71 -1.46 33.18
CA GLN A 41 -11.78 -1.21 32.08
C GLN A 41 -11.50 -2.48 31.26
N MET A 42 -11.39 -3.64 31.93
CA MET A 42 -11.23 -4.92 31.23
C MET A 42 -12.47 -5.25 30.39
N HIS A 43 -13.67 -5.01 30.94
CA HIS A 43 -14.92 -5.24 30.22
C HIS A 43 -15.05 -4.34 28.99
N GLU A 44 -14.73 -3.05 29.14
CA GLU A 44 -14.75 -2.08 28.04
C GLU A 44 -13.78 -2.47 26.92
N ARG A 45 -12.54 -2.82 27.26
CA ARG A 45 -11.56 -3.32 26.28
C ARG A 45 -12.02 -4.59 25.57
N MET A 46 -12.70 -5.48 26.27
CA MET A 46 -13.25 -6.70 25.67
C MET A 46 -14.35 -6.36 24.65
N LEU A 47 -15.18 -5.36 24.97
CA LEU A 47 -16.26 -4.91 24.10
C LEU A 47 -15.72 -4.20 22.85
N GLU A 48 -14.71 -3.34 23.02
CA GLU A 48 -13.99 -2.70 21.93
C GLU A 48 -13.34 -3.74 21.01
N ALA A 49 -12.58 -4.69 21.57
CA ALA A 49 -11.93 -5.74 20.79
C ALA A 49 -12.94 -6.54 19.95
N ARG A 50 -14.09 -6.88 20.55
CA ARG A 50 -15.17 -7.58 19.85
C ARG A 50 -15.77 -6.74 18.72
N MET A 51 -15.91 -5.44 18.91
CA MET A 51 -16.41 -4.53 17.89
C MET A 51 -15.43 -4.43 16.71
N TYR A 52 -14.12 -4.34 17.00
CA TYR A 52 -13.09 -4.34 15.97
C TYR A 52 -13.04 -5.66 15.19
N ASP A 53 -13.09 -6.81 15.88
CA ASP A 53 -13.12 -8.11 15.22
C ASP A 53 -14.35 -8.26 14.30
N GLN A 54 -15.48 -7.67 14.69
CA GLN A 54 -16.68 -7.66 13.86
C GLN A 54 -16.54 -6.76 12.61
N MET A 55 -15.88 -5.60 12.74
CA MET A 55 -15.60 -4.74 11.59
C MET A 55 -14.62 -5.39 10.62
N ASP A 56 -13.53 -5.98 11.13
CA ASP A 56 -12.54 -6.69 10.30
C ASP A 56 -13.21 -7.84 9.53
N ALA A 57 -14.08 -8.61 10.19
CA ALA A 57 -14.82 -9.70 9.53
C ALA A 57 -15.80 -9.20 8.45
N LEU A 58 -16.37 -7.99 8.61
CA LEU A 58 -17.22 -7.37 7.60
C LEU A 58 -16.41 -6.86 6.41
N GLU A 59 -15.25 -6.23 6.67
CA GLU A 59 -14.33 -5.73 5.64
C GLU A 59 -13.76 -6.88 4.81
N GLU A 60 -13.24 -7.93 5.44
CA GLU A 60 -12.72 -9.11 4.74
C GLU A 60 -13.81 -9.79 3.89
N LYS A 61 -15.05 -9.82 4.40
CA LYS A 61 -16.19 -10.36 3.66
C LYS A 61 -16.57 -9.48 2.48
N GLN A 62 -16.42 -8.16 2.59
CA GLN A 62 -16.64 -7.23 1.50
C GLN A 62 -15.56 -7.38 0.44
N GLU A 63 -14.28 -7.45 0.82
CA GLU A 63 -13.17 -7.68 -0.09
C GLU A 63 -13.35 -9.00 -0.87
N ARG A 64 -13.74 -10.09 -0.19
CA ARG A 64 -14.06 -11.37 -0.85
C ARG A 64 -15.26 -11.32 -1.81
N ARG A 65 -16.14 -10.33 -1.70
CA ARG A 65 -17.23 -10.09 -2.65
C ARG A 65 -16.72 -9.27 -3.84
N GLU A 66 -15.92 -8.24 -3.58
CA GLU A 66 -15.32 -7.40 -4.60
C GLU A 66 -14.37 -8.20 -5.49
N GLU A 67 -13.49 -9.03 -4.93
CA GLU A 67 -12.59 -9.90 -5.69
C GLU A 67 -13.38 -10.87 -6.60
N ARG A 68 -14.49 -11.43 -6.10
CA ARG A 68 -15.38 -12.31 -6.89
C ARG A 68 -16.11 -11.55 -8.00
N ASN A 69 -16.40 -10.27 -7.81
CA ASN A 69 -17.03 -9.45 -8.84
C ASN A 69 -15.98 -9.01 -9.88
N GLU A 70 -14.77 -8.68 -9.45
CA GLU A 70 -13.66 -8.30 -10.33
C GLU A 70 -13.21 -9.48 -11.19
N ARG A 71 -13.09 -10.69 -10.62
CA ARG A 71 -12.84 -11.92 -11.40
C ARG A 71 -13.90 -12.15 -12.48
N ARG A 72 -15.17 -11.93 -12.15
CA ARG A 72 -16.27 -12.06 -13.12
C ARG A 72 -16.19 -11.00 -14.21
N ARG A 73 -15.86 -9.75 -13.86
CA ARG A 73 -15.62 -8.68 -14.84
C ARG A 73 -14.46 -9.00 -15.77
N MET A 74 -13.31 -9.41 -15.24
CA MET A 74 -12.16 -9.78 -16.06
C MET A 74 -12.47 -10.96 -16.99
N GLU A 75 -13.22 -11.96 -16.52
CA GLU A 75 -13.61 -13.07 -17.40
C GLU A 75 -14.56 -12.61 -18.51
N GLN A 76 -15.50 -11.71 -18.20
CA GLN A 76 -16.39 -11.12 -19.18
C GLN A 76 -15.62 -10.29 -20.22
N GLU A 77 -14.73 -9.40 -19.77
CA GLU A 77 -13.86 -8.61 -20.65
C GLU A 77 -12.97 -9.51 -21.52
N ARG A 78 -12.44 -10.60 -20.96
CA ARG A 78 -11.63 -11.56 -21.73
C ARG A 78 -12.46 -12.22 -22.82
N ARG A 79 -13.70 -12.63 -22.53
CA ARG A 79 -14.61 -13.20 -23.55
C ARG A 79 -14.98 -12.17 -24.61
N GLU A 80 -15.28 -10.94 -24.20
CA GLU A 80 -15.59 -9.85 -25.14
C GLU A 80 -14.39 -9.54 -26.05
N HIS A 81 -13.17 -9.51 -25.48
CA HIS A 81 -11.94 -9.34 -26.25
C HIS A 81 -11.71 -10.50 -27.22
N GLU A 82 -11.93 -11.75 -26.79
CA GLU A 82 -11.81 -12.92 -27.65
C GLU A 82 -12.83 -12.90 -28.80
N LEU A 83 -14.07 -12.48 -28.54
CA LEU A 83 -15.10 -12.29 -29.56
C LEU A 83 -14.74 -11.14 -30.52
N ALA A 84 -14.21 -10.03 -30.00
CA ALA A 84 -13.75 -8.91 -30.83
C ALA A 84 -12.59 -9.33 -31.74
N HIS A 85 -11.64 -10.10 -31.21
CA HIS A 85 -10.53 -10.66 -31.98
C HIS A 85 -11.02 -11.66 -33.03
N ALA A 86 -11.96 -12.55 -32.68
CA ALA A 86 -12.59 -13.46 -33.63
C ALA A 86 -13.34 -12.69 -34.74
N ARG A 87 -14.04 -11.61 -34.41
CA ARG A 87 -14.73 -10.76 -35.40
C ARG A 87 -13.76 -10.10 -36.39
N LEU A 88 -12.56 -9.74 -35.95
CA LEU A 88 -11.48 -9.24 -36.80
C LEU A 88 -10.89 -10.33 -37.71
N MET A 89 -10.71 -11.55 -37.18
CA MET A 89 -10.18 -12.69 -37.94
C MET A 89 -11.19 -13.27 -38.95
N TYR A 90 -12.49 -13.18 -38.66
CA TYR A 90 -13.58 -13.69 -39.50
C TYR A 90 -14.38 -12.56 -40.17
N MET A 91 -13.73 -11.48 -40.57
CA MET A 91 -14.34 -10.51 -41.49
C MET A 91 -14.61 -11.26 -42.81
N PRO A 92 -15.88 -11.50 -43.20
CA PRO A 92 -16.18 -12.24 -44.42
C PRO A 92 -15.63 -11.43 -45.59
N PRO A 93 -14.83 -12.01 -46.48
CA PRO A 93 -14.52 -11.32 -47.71
C PRO A 93 -15.86 -11.15 -48.44
N HIS A 94 -16.18 -9.91 -48.75
CA HIS A 94 -17.37 -9.47 -49.45
C HIS A 94 -17.33 -10.02 -50.89
N TYR A 95 -17.65 -11.31 -51.03
CA TYR A 95 -18.00 -11.89 -52.30
C TYR A 95 -19.52 -11.96 -52.36
N ALA A 96 -20.04 -11.15 -53.26
CA ALA A 96 -21.23 -11.36 -54.08
C ALA A 96 -22.38 -12.17 -53.47
N ALA A 97 -23.53 -11.48 -53.39
CA ALA A 97 -24.86 -12.07 -53.31
C ALA A 97 -24.99 -13.36 -54.13
N MET A 98 -25.36 -14.45 -53.46
CA MET A 98 -26.06 -15.57 -54.11
C MET A 98 -27.24 -16.00 -53.23
N PRO A 99 -28.43 -16.17 -53.80
CA PRO A 99 -29.63 -16.48 -53.04
C PRO A 99 -29.90 -17.99 -52.98
N TYR A 100 -30.63 -18.38 -51.93
CA TYR A 100 -31.35 -19.65 -51.74
C TYR A 100 -30.54 -20.95 -51.64
N SER A 101 -30.72 -21.65 -50.51
CA SER A 101 -31.27 -23.02 -50.49
C SER A 101 -31.44 -23.51 -49.05
N HIS A 102 -32.67 -23.88 -48.69
CA HIS A 102 -32.99 -24.67 -47.50
C HIS A 102 -32.46 -26.10 -47.66
N GLY A 103 -31.95 -26.70 -46.58
CA GLY A 103 -31.58 -28.11 -46.61
C GLY A 103 -31.07 -28.61 -45.27
N GLN A 104 -31.94 -29.28 -44.53
CA GLN A 104 -31.65 -30.05 -43.32
C GLN A 104 -30.66 -31.20 -43.60
N SER A 105 -29.72 -31.46 -42.70
CA SER A 105 -29.31 -32.83 -42.33
C SER A 105 -28.48 -32.85 -41.04
N PRO A 106 -28.68 -33.82 -40.13
CA PRO A 106 -27.90 -33.97 -38.90
C PRO A 106 -26.86 -35.12 -38.95
N ARG A 107 -25.85 -35.02 -38.06
CA ARG A 107 -24.89 -36.06 -37.56
C ARG A 107 -23.65 -36.36 -38.44
N PRO A 108 -22.57 -37.02 -37.94
CA PRO A 108 -22.35 -37.64 -36.61
C PRO A 108 -21.02 -37.28 -35.89
N MET A 109 -20.92 -37.72 -34.63
CA MET A 109 -19.70 -37.78 -33.81
C MET A 109 -18.64 -38.73 -34.39
N MET A 110 -17.36 -38.41 -34.16
CA MET A 110 -16.24 -39.35 -34.19
C MET A 110 -15.38 -39.16 -32.93
N PRO A 111 -14.97 -40.25 -32.25
CA PRO A 111 -13.95 -40.23 -31.21
C PRO A 111 -12.57 -40.39 -31.85
N ILE A 112 -11.61 -39.50 -31.54
CA ILE A 112 -10.19 -39.74 -31.88
C ILE A 112 -9.48 -40.17 -30.60
N SER A 113 -9.36 -41.49 -30.45
CA SER A 113 -8.28 -42.12 -29.70
C SER A 113 -7.04 -42.14 -30.60
N GLY A 114 -5.93 -41.61 -30.10
CA GLY A 114 -4.66 -41.59 -30.81
C GLY A 114 -3.51 -41.46 -29.83
N GLN A 115 -3.11 -42.61 -29.29
CA GLN A 115 -1.81 -42.81 -28.64
C GLN A 115 -0.69 -42.48 -29.63
N TYR A 116 0.20 -41.57 -29.25
CA TYR A 116 1.48 -41.40 -29.93
C TYR A 116 2.57 -42.05 -29.09
N PRO A 117 3.34 -43.02 -29.63
CA PRO A 117 4.53 -43.53 -28.97
C PRO A 117 5.66 -42.48 -29.01
N ALA A 118 6.37 -42.39 -27.89
CA ALA A 118 7.51 -41.52 -27.69
C ALA A 118 8.65 -41.83 -28.69
N ALA A 119 8.97 -40.86 -29.54
CA ALA A 119 10.23 -40.85 -30.26
C ALA A 119 11.33 -40.32 -29.33
N GLN A 120 12.20 -41.24 -28.89
CA GLN A 120 13.47 -40.93 -28.25
C GLN A 120 14.42 -40.33 -29.31
N TYR A 121 14.82 -39.08 -29.13
CA TYR A 121 15.92 -38.49 -29.88
C TYR A 121 17.22 -38.58 -29.05
N PRO A 122 18.35 -39.00 -29.64
CA PRO A 122 19.65 -38.94 -29.00
C PRO A 122 20.11 -37.49 -28.82
N ARG A 123 20.57 -37.23 -27.61
CA ARG A 123 21.09 -35.97 -27.07
C ARG A 123 22.41 -35.61 -27.78
N ALA A 124 22.40 -34.56 -28.59
CA ALA A 124 23.63 -33.90 -29.03
C ALA A 124 24.14 -32.97 -27.91
N PRO A 125 25.45 -32.92 -27.61
CA PRO A 125 26.01 -31.92 -26.71
C PRO A 125 26.21 -30.62 -27.49
N ILE A 126 25.31 -29.66 -27.28
CA ILE A 126 25.47 -28.30 -27.79
C ILE A 126 26.02 -27.44 -26.66
N THR A 127 27.26 -27.03 -26.87
CA THR A 127 28.02 -26.01 -26.15
C THR A 127 27.19 -24.75 -25.88
N PRO A 128 27.29 -24.12 -24.68
CA PRO A 128 26.66 -22.84 -24.42
C PRO A 128 27.43 -21.74 -25.18
N GLN A 129 26.94 -21.40 -26.37
CA GLN A 129 27.41 -20.20 -27.06
C GLN A 129 26.62 -19.01 -26.51
N ALA A 130 27.31 -18.19 -25.72
CA ALA A 130 26.88 -16.88 -25.30
C ALA A 130 26.48 -16.03 -26.51
N ALA A 131 25.18 -15.91 -26.75
CA ALA A 131 24.60 -14.90 -27.62
C ALA A 131 23.81 -13.95 -26.73
N SER A 132 24.53 -12.93 -26.26
CA SER A 132 24.02 -11.69 -25.69
C SER A 132 23.09 -11.01 -26.70
N ARG A 133 21.83 -11.44 -26.73
CA ARG A 133 20.73 -10.59 -27.17
C ARG A 133 20.52 -9.55 -26.08
N ALA A 134 21.26 -8.47 -26.21
CA ALA A 134 20.95 -7.19 -25.58
C ALA A 134 19.57 -6.74 -26.06
N SER A 135 18.54 -7.26 -25.40
CA SER A 135 17.23 -6.62 -25.34
C SER A 135 17.49 -5.23 -24.81
N GLN A 136 17.45 -4.25 -25.70
CA GLN A 136 17.51 -2.84 -25.36
C GLN A 136 16.52 -2.61 -24.22
N LYS A 137 17.06 -2.46 -23.00
CA LYS A 137 16.33 -1.96 -21.85
C LYS A 137 15.79 -0.61 -22.30
N ARG A 138 14.51 -0.55 -22.64
CA ARG A 138 13.76 0.69 -22.70
C ARG A 138 13.86 1.27 -21.29
N ARG A 139 14.82 2.18 -21.12
CA ARG A 139 15.05 2.96 -19.91
C ARG A 139 13.84 3.88 -19.73
N SER A 140 12.78 3.34 -19.15
CA SER A 140 11.65 4.11 -18.66
C SER A 140 11.71 4.10 -17.14
N SER A 141 12.53 4.97 -16.56
CA SER A 141 12.08 5.92 -15.54
C SER A 141 13.24 6.73 -14.95
N PRO A 142 13.03 8.02 -14.68
CA PRO A 142 13.95 8.87 -13.93
C PRO A 142 13.72 8.61 -12.44
N ILE A 143 14.33 7.55 -11.93
CA ILE A 143 14.65 7.50 -10.51
C ILE A 143 16.07 8.06 -10.46
N ASP A 144 16.22 9.21 -9.81
CA ASP A 144 17.51 9.82 -9.56
C ASP A 144 18.44 8.74 -8.98
N GLU A 145 19.52 8.39 -9.68
CA GLU A 145 20.54 7.43 -9.20
C GLU A 145 21.24 7.93 -7.90
N THR A 146 20.85 9.12 -7.42
CA THR A 146 21.40 9.80 -6.25
C THR A 146 20.63 9.50 -4.96
N THR A 147 19.39 8.98 -5.02
CA THR A 147 18.65 8.64 -3.80
C THR A 147 19.08 7.28 -3.29
N ASP A 148 19.57 7.24 -2.05
CA ASP A 148 19.95 6.00 -1.38
C ASP A 148 18.74 5.05 -1.31
N GLU A 149 18.94 3.79 -1.71
CA GLU A 149 17.89 2.77 -1.64
C GLU A 149 17.38 2.59 -0.21
N TYR A 150 18.25 2.77 0.79
CA TYR A 150 17.88 2.70 2.21
C TYR A 150 16.87 3.79 2.58
N GLU A 151 17.13 5.04 2.18
CA GLU A 151 16.23 6.18 2.43
C GLU A 151 14.88 6.00 1.72
N LEU A 152 14.90 5.42 0.52
CA LEU A 152 13.70 5.14 -0.24
C LEU A 152 12.84 4.05 0.43
N LEU A 153 13.46 3.00 0.98
CA LEU A 153 12.77 1.98 1.78
C LEU A 153 12.21 2.58 3.07
N GLU A 154 12.97 3.44 3.74
CA GLU A 154 12.50 4.09 4.96
C GLU A 154 11.27 4.98 4.68
N SER A 155 11.34 5.76 3.61
CA SER A 155 10.23 6.60 3.14
C SER A 155 9.00 5.77 2.78
N PHE A 156 9.20 4.61 2.13
CA PHE A 156 8.12 3.68 1.80
C PHE A 156 7.41 3.15 3.05
N PHE A 157 8.14 2.64 4.05
CA PHE A 157 7.52 2.13 5.26
C PHE A 157 6.88 3.23 6.10
N TYR A 158 7.47 4.43 6.13
CA TYR A 158 6.85 5.59 6.77
C TYR A 158 5.51 5.93 6.11
N TRP A 159 5.51 6.09 4.78
CA TRP A 159 4.30 6.33 3.99
C TRP A 159 3.25 5.25 4.25
N LYS A 160 3.65 3.98 4.29
CA LYS A 160 2.70 2.88 4.50
C LYS A 160 2.10 2.92 5.90
N ASN A 161 2.89 3.21 6.92
CA ASN A 161 2.41 3.37 8.29
C ASN A 161 1.45 4.55 8.43
N VAL A 162 1.71 5.69 7.78
CA VAL A 162 0.80 6.84 7.81
C VAL A 162 -0.56 6.48 7.19
N ASN A 163 -0.54 5.76 6.06
CA ASN A 163 -1.75 5.39 5.32
C ASN A 163 -2.51 4.18 5.88
N THR A 164 -1.97 3.48 6.89
CA THR A 164 -2.64 2.31 7.49
C THR A 164 -3.44 2.74 8.72
N PRO A 165 -4.78 2.74 8.71
CA PRO A 165 -5.55 3.19 9.87
C PRO A 165 -5.44 2.23 11.05
N ASN A 166 -5.40 0.91 10.78
CA ASN A 166 -5.44 -0.13 11.80
C ASN A 166 -4.09 -0.22 12.57
N PRO A 167 -4.09 -0.08 13.92
CA PRO A 167 -2.87 -0.12 14.72
C PRO A 167 -2.18 -1.50 14.75
N ARG A 168 -2.95 -2.60 14.72
CA ARG A 168 -2.36 -3.95 14.67
C ARG A 168 -1.67 -4.21 13.33
N GLN A 169 -2.25 -3.69 12.25
CA GLN A 169 -1.64 -3.81 10.92
C GLN A 169 -0.38 -2.94 10.81
N LYS A 170 -0.36 -1.74 11.41
CA LYS A 170 0.85 -0.93 11.57
C LYS A 170 1.96 -1.69 12.30
N GLU A 171 1.64 -2.38 13.39
CA GLU A 171 2.62 -3.20 14.12
C GLU A 171 3.22 -4.30 13.24
N LYS A 172 2.40 -4.99 12.44
CA LYS A 172 2.89 -5.97 11.46
C LYS A 172 3.79 -5.32 10.39
N TRP A 173 3.42 -4.15 9.86
CA TRP A 173 4.25 -3.41 8.92
C TRP A 173 5.59 -2.97 9.54
N ASN A 174 5.59 -2.60 10.82
CA ASN A 174 6.83 -2.30 11.56
C ASN A 174 7.70 -3.54 11.73
N GLN A 175 7.11 -4.69 12.06
CA GLN A 175 7.85 -5.95 12.14
C GLN A 175 8.46 -6.32 10.78
N VAL A 176 7.71 -6.16 9.68
CA VAL A 176 8.23 -6.34 8.32
C VAL A 176 9.36 -5.36 8.04
N LYS A 177 9.22 -4.08 8.40
CA LYS A 177 10.27 -3.05 8.28
C LYS A 177 11.55 -3.52 8.97
N GLU A 178 11.47 -3.94 10.23
CA GLU A 178 12.61 -4.42 11.00
C GLU A 178 13.30 -5.62 10.34
N ILE A 179 12.54 -6.61 9.88
CA ILE A 179 13.09 -7.79 9.18
C ILE A 179 13.82 -7.38 7.90
N VAL A 180 13.22 -6.50 7.10
CA VAL A 180 13.79 -6.03 5.83
C VAL A 180 15.14 -5.35 6.06
N PHE A 181 15.22 -4.44 7.03
CA PHE A 181 16.47 -3.74 7.36
C PHE A 181 17.49 -4.64 8.06
N GLN A 182 17.05 -5.57 8.91
CA GLN A 182 17.96 -6.50 9.58
C GLN A 182 18.66 -7.45 8.59
N ASN A 183 18.04 -7.74 7.44
CA ASN A 183 18.59 -8.63 6.43
C ASN A 183 19.16 -7.88 5.20
N ASP A 184 19.28 -6.55 5.27
CA ASP A 184 19.79 -5.69 4.19
C ASP A 184 19.10 -5.94 2.84
N TRP A 185 17.78 -6.16 2.85
CA TRP A 185 17.04 -6.42 1.61
C TRP A 185 16.79 -5.13 0.83
N THR A 186 17.00 -5.22 -0.48
CA THR A 186 16.81 -4.11 -1.42
C THR A 186 15.37 -4.02 -1.91
N ILE A 187 15.01 -2.92 -2.58
CA ILE A 187 13.71 -2.77 -3.24
C ILE A 187 13.50 -3.85 -4.32
N GLN A 188 14.58 -4.33 -4.94
CA GLN A 188 14.49 -5.40 -5.92
C GLN A 188 14.12 -6.72 -5.26
N ASP A 189 14.73 -7.04 -4.12
CA ASP A 189 14.38 -8.23 -3.35
C ASP A 189 12.91 -8.21 -2.93
N LEU A 190 12.40 -7.05 -2.49
CA LEU A 190 10.98 -6.90 -2.13
C LEU A 190 10.01 -7.15 -3.29
N LYS A 191 10.39 -6.82 -4.52
CA LYS A 191 9.57 -7.14 -5.70
C LYS A 191 9.63 -8.63 -6.01
N ASP A 192 10.81 -9.23 -5.88
CA ASP A 192 11.00 -10.65 -6.16
C ASP A 192 10.30 -11.55 -5.11
N MET A 193 9.71 -10.99 -4.04
CA MET A 193 8.87 -11.70 -3.07
C MET A 193 7.43 -11.95 -3.53
N GLU A 194 6.94 -11.32 -4.60
CA GLU A 194 5.57 -11.57 -5.08
C GLU A 194 5.41 -13.00 -5.63
N ASP A 195 6.47 -13.52 -6.25
CA ASP A 195 6.50 -14.85 -6.86
C ASP A 195 6.77 -15.92 -5.78
N ASP A 196 5.82 -16.85 -5.61
CA ASP A 196 5.92 -17.93 -4.62
C ASP A 196 7.01 -18.95 -4.97
N ALA A 197 7.40 -19.03 -6.24
CA ALA A 197 8.53 -19.83 -6.70
C ALA A 197 9.88 -19.16 -6.44
N SER A 198 9.90 -17.86 -6.13
CA SER A 198 11.13 -17.10 -5.93
C SER A 198 11.88 -17.55 -4.67
N PRO A 199 13.22 -17.70 -4.72
CA PRO A 199 14.03 -17.90 -3.53
C PRO A 199 13.83 -16.80 -2.48
N MET A 200 13.50 -15.58 -2.92
CA MET A 200 13.32 -14.44 -2.03
C MET A 200 12.03 -14.54 -1.22
N TYR A 201 10.94 -15.01 -1.83
CA TYR A 201 9.70 -15.34 -1.11
C TYR A 201 9.96 -16.38 -0.02
N GLN A 202 10.68 -17.46 -0.33
CA GLN A 202 11.01 -18.49 0.67
C GLN A 202 11.85 -17.95 1.83
N ARG A 203 12.77 -17.02 1.55
CA ARG A 203 13.55 -16.32 2.59
C ARG A 203 12.65 -15.45 3.46
N ALA A 204 11.70 -14.72 2.86
CA ALA A 204 10.75 -13.89 3.58
C ALA A 204 9.87 -14.70 4.54
N ILE A 205 9.32 -15.82 4.08
CA ILE A 205 8.52 -16.72 4.93
C ILE A 205 9.37 -17.27 6.09
N LYS A 206 10.60 -17.71 5.82
CA LYS A 206 11.53 -18.20 6.86
C LYS A 206 11.90 -17.12 7.88
N ALA A 207 11.98 -15.86 7.44
CA ALA A 207 12.25 -14.71 8.31
C ALA A 207 11.03 -14.30 9.16
N GLY A 208 9.87 -14.91 8.95
CA GLY A 208 8.66 -14.67 9.74
C GLY A 208 7.66 -13.70 9.11
N ILE A 209 7.84 -13.31 7.84
CA ILE A 209 6.85 -12.52 7.12
C ILE A 209 5.73 -13.46 6.65
N SER A 210 4.48 -13.10 6.92
CA SER A 210 3.33 -13.88 6.45
C SER A 210 3.13 -13.80 4.93
N ASP A 211 2.63 -14.87 4.30
CA ASP A 211 2.36 -14.93 2.85
C ASP A 211 1.45 -13.80 2.33
N GLY A 212 0.43 -13.41 3.13
CA GLY A 212 -0.41 -12.27 2.76
C GLY A 212 0.40 -10.98 2.58
N PHE A 213 1.41 -10.75 3.43
CA PHE A 213 2.25 -9.55 3.38
C PHE A 213 3.23 -9.58 2.21
N THR A 214 3.86 -10.72 1.91
CA THR A 214 4.81 -10.82 0.80
C THR A 214 4.17 -10.43 -0.53
N ARG A 215 2.92 -10.82 -0.75
CA ARG A 215 2.15 -10.43 -1.96
C ARG A 215 1.67 -8.98 -1.94
N LEU A 216 1.41 -8.42 -0.76
CA LEU A 216 0.95 -7.04 -0.61
C LEU A 216 2.08 -6.03 -0.81
N ILE A 217 3.30 -6.30 -0.35
CA ILE A 217 4.47 -5.40 -0.49
C ILE A 217 4.65 -4.94 -1.95
N GLN A 218 4.57 -5.88 -2.88
CA GLN A 218 4.22 -5.71 -4.29
C GLN A 218 3.42 -4.45 -4.64
N ARG A 219 2.14 -4.59 -4.37
CA ARG A 219 1.09 -3.64 -4.76
C ARG A 219 1.28 -2.31 -4.06
N GLU A 220 1.70 -2.34 -2.81
CA GLU A 220 1.95 -1.16 -1.99
C GLU A 220 3.15 -0.36 -2.51
N LEU A 221 4.23 -1.01 -2.94
CA LEU A 221 5.37 -0.33 -3.57
C LEU A 221 4.95 0.39 -4.86
N GLN A 222 4.04 -0.19 -5.64
CA GLN A 222 3.51 0.46 -6.84
C GLN A 222 2.62 1.66 -6.49
N ALA A 223 1.79 1.54 -5.45
CA ALA A 223 0.95 2.64 -4.94
C ALA A 223 1.83 3.80 -4.43
N PHE A 224 2.84 3.51 -3.63
CA PHE A 224 3.83 4.47 -3.14
C PHE A 224 4.49 5.23 -4.29
N LYS A 225 4.97 4.53 -5.33
CA LYS A 225 5.60 5.18 -6.48
C LYS A 225 4.68 6.13 -7.24
N ARG A 226 3.39 5.80 -7.34
CA ARG A 226 2.39 6.68 -7.94
C ARG A 226 2.18 7.93 -7.10
N ASP A 227 2.12 7.76 -5.78
CA ASP A 227 1.95 8.88 -4.84
C ASP A 227 3.15 9.82 -4.86
N VAL A 228 4.37 9.29 -4.79
CA VAL A 228 5.61 10.08 -4.90
C VAL A 228 5.68 10.84 -6.23
N ARG A 229 5.29 10.20 -7.34
CA ARG A 229 5.23 10.88 -8.65
C ARG A 229 4.25 12.04 -8.63
N ARG A 230 3.05 11.83 -8.08
CA ARG A 230 2.01 12.87 -7.98
C ARG A 230 2.48 14.04 -7.12
N GLN A 231 3.14 13.78 -6.00
CA GLN A 231 3.69 14.82 -5.14
C GLN A 231 4.77 15.64 -5.84
N LYS A 232 5.65 14.97 -6.60
CA LYS A 232 6.67 15.65 -7.41
C LYS A 232 6.06 16.55 -8.47
N GLU A 233 5.07 16.04 -9.21
CA GLU A 233 4.33 16.81 -10.22
C GLU A 233 3.65 18.04 -9.58
N ALA A 234 2.97 17.87 -8.44
CA ALA A 234 2.32 18.98 -7.73
C ALA A 234 3.32 20.05 -7.24
N HIS A 235 4.49 19.63 -6.75
CA HIS A 235 5.55 20.55 -6.34
C HIS A 235 6.17 21.29 -7.53
N GLU A 236 6.38 20.60 -8.66
CA GLU A 236 6.85 21.23 -9.90
C GLU A 236 5.85 22.25 -10.44
N GLU A 237 4.54 21.95 -10.39
CA GLU A 237 3.47 22.88 -10.74
C GLU A 237 3.45 24.11 -9.81
N GLU A 238 3.63 23.92 -8.51
CA GLU A 238 3.72 25.03 -7.54
C GLU A 238 4.90 25.96 -7.84
N LEU A 239 6.07 25.40 -8.12
CA LEU A 239 7.25 26.18 -8.50
C LEU A 239 7.03 26.95 -9.82
N GLN A 240 6.38 26.33 -10.81
CA GLN A 240 6.04 27.00 -12.07
C GLN A 240 5.02 28.13 -11.86
N ALA A 241 4.03 27.95 -10.98
CA ALA A 241 3.06 28.98 -10.64
C ALA A 241 3.72 30.18 -9.96
N ILE A 242 4.63 29.95 -9.01
CA ILE A 242 5.41 31.00 -8.34
C ILE A 242 6.28 31.75 -9.36
N ALA A 243 6.98 31.04 -10.25
CA ALA A 243 7.80 31.66 -11.30
C ALA A 243 6.97 32.54 -12.25
N THR A 244 5.77 32.09 -12.60
CA THR A 244 4.86 32.83 -13.50
C THR A 244 4.34 34.12 -12.85
N LEU A 245 3.96 34.07 -11.56
CA LEU A 245 3.52 35.26 -10.82
C LEU A 245 4.66 36.26 -10.60
N GLY A 246 5.89 35.78 -10.41
CA GLY A 246 7.08 36.63 -10.31
C GLY A 246 7.39 37.41 -11.60
N GLN A 247 7.06 36.87 -12.78
CA GLN A 247 7.26 37.56 -14.06
C GLN A 247 6.21 38.66 -14.33
N LEU A 248 4.98 38.48 -13.87
CA LEU A 248 3.91 39.50 -14.00
C LEU A 248 4.12 40.72 -13.10
N GLY A 249 4.81 40.55 -11.96
CA GLY A 249 5.15 41.66 -11.05
C GLY A 249 6.20 42.64 -11.59
N HIS A 250 7.00 42.25 -12.60
CA HIS A 250 8.02 43.12 -13.19
C HIS A 250 7.53 43.96 -14.38
N GLN A 251 6.29 43.78 -14.82
CA GLN A 251 5.75 44.48 -15.99
C GLN A 251 4.84 45.67 -15.64
N THR A 252 4.47 45.87 -14.38
CA THR A 252 3.58 46.97 -13.94
C THR A 252 4.30 48.27 -13.55
N ASP A 253 5.63 48.30 -13.54
CA ASP A 253 6.39 49.48 -13.07
C ASP A 253 6.93 50.40 -14.19
N ILE A 254 6.58 50.16 -15.46
CA ILE A 254 7.13 50.95 -16.60
C ILE A 254 6.14 51.99 -17.18
N GLU A 255 4.86 51.98 -16.82
CA GLU A 255 3.87 52.97 -17.35
C GLU A 255 3.51 54.12 -16.38
N GLY A 256 4.19 54.25 -15.24
CA GLY A 256 3.87 55.26 -14.21
C GLY A 256 4.71 56.55 -14.20
N SER A 257 5.71 56.72 -15.08
CA SER A 257 6.73 57.79 -14.96
C SER A 257 6.80 58.75 -16.16
N GLU A 258 5.67 59.19 -16.70
CA GLU A 258 5.67 60.22 -17.76
C GLU A 258 4.58 61.30 -17.63
N PHE A 259 4.03 61.51 -16.44
CA PHE A 259 3.00 62.54 -16.19
C PHE A 259 3.44 63.52 -15.11
N MET A 260 4.48 64.33 -15.34
CA MET A 260 4.79 65.58 -14.60
C MET A 260 5.98 66.34 -15.20
N ARG A 261 5.87 66.78 -16.46
CA ARG A 261 6.74 67.85 -17.00
C ARG A 261 5.98 68.72 -18.00
N TYR A 262 5.18 69.65 -17.49
CA TYR A 262 4.86 70.91 -18.17
C TYR A 262 4.66 72.00 -17.13
N THR A 263 5.72 72.77 -16.91
CA THR A 263 5.73 74.19 -16.51
C THR A 263 6.84 74.86 -17.29
#